data_AF-A0A952N548-F1
#
_entry.id   AF-A0A952N548-F1
#
_cell.length_a   1.000
_cell.length_b   1.000
_cell.length_c   1.000
_cell.angle_alpha   90.00
_cell.angle_beta   90.00
_cell.angle_gamma   90.00
#
_symmetry.space_group_name_H-M   'P 1'
#
loop_
_entity.id
_entity.type
_entity.pdbx_description
1 polymer ?
#
loop_
_entity_poly.entity_id
_entity_poly.type
_entity_poly.pdbx_seq_one_letter_code
_entity_poly.pdbx_strand_id
1 'polypeptide(L)'
;MENNIGLNELLSTFLPASGEDWVNAATPEAGGKNPLEALNWQKSGLSGLPYYDSSNTPEGPFSLAPSANGFLGARAWRNLPKVKVLAEAEANKKALNYLAAGAEGIVFELTNSTVSLDILLANIEWGYCTVGFVCDLVSENFADELIRYINSNASGASTFQGFVLQKTYPHHPQVLHKFIHTLSSHEKIKCLGISSDEKDADEEISDLLAKAVATINQLNVSENPSALQQIFFTTTISTDFFIEIAKLKVLRLLWHNILLAYGVEHAQAQTTVIHAWSNAWVNEAFEPHGNMLKATTAGLAAILGGCSSVTLIPSDETDDRLARIAINVSHVLREESHIGKVADPTAGSFYLEQLIQQLTERSWKKFLQKVNAA
;
A
#
# COMPACT_ATOMS: atom_id res chain seq x y z
N MET A 1 9.33 26.78 -17.02
CA MET A 1 8.78 26.64 -18.39
C MET A 1 9.80 27.11 -19.43
N GLU A 2 11.06 26.76 -19.25
CA GLU A 2 12.09 26.81 -20.29
C GLU A 2 12.55 25.36 -20.49
N ASN A 3 12.86 24.97 -21.73
CA ASN A 3 13.31 23.65 -22.19
C ASN A 3 12.26 22.70 -22.82
N ASN A 4 11.51 23.19 -23.82
CA ASN A 4 10.96 22.29 -24.85
C ASN A 4 11.20 22.79 -26.28
N ILE A 5 12.16 23.70 -26.49
CA ILE A 5 12.47 24.29 -27.81
C ILE A 5 12.86 23.19 -28.80
N GLY A 6 13.75 22.27 -28.41
CA GLY A 6 14.20 21.18 -29.29
C GLY A 6 13.12 20.15 -29.62
N LEU A 7 12.22 19.81 -28.69
CA LEU A 7 11.11 18.88 -28.97
C LEU A 7 10.06 19.53 -29.87
N ASN A 8 9.75 20.81 -29.61
CA ASN A 8 8.84 21.57 -30.46
C ASN A 8 9.42 21.78 -31.86
N GLU A 9 10.72 22.03 -32.00
CA GLU A 9 11.40 22.05 -33.30
C GLU A 9 11.29 20.68 -34.00
N LEU A 10 11.56 19.59 -33.27
CA LEU A 10 11.54 18.22 -33.80
C LEU A 10 10.14 17.77 -34.25
N LEU A 11 9.09 18.20 -33.56
CA LEU A 11 7.70 17.88 -33.92
C LEU A 11 7.11 18.89 -34.92
N SER A 12 7.57 20.14 -34.93
CA SER A 12 7.06 21.19 -35.85
C SER A 12 7.35 20.90 -37.32
N THR A 13 8.32 20.04 -37.61
CA THR A 13 8.62 19.59 -38.98
C THR A 13 7.63 18.54 -39.50
N PHE A 14 6.75 18.02 -38.64
CA PHE A 14 5.72 17.04 -38.99
C PHE A 14 4.32 17.66 -38.81
N LEU A 15 3.36 17.15 -39.58
CA LEU A 15 1.96 17.44 -39.28
C LEU A 15 1.59 16.78 -37.93
N PRO A 16 0.83 17.46 -37.06
CA PRO A 16 0.33 16.84 -35.85
C PRO A 16 -0.48 15.59 -36.19
N ALA A 17 -0.09 14.45 -35.62
CA ALA A 17 -0.84 13.20 -35.76
C ALA A 17 -1.92 13.13 -34.68
N SER A 18 -3.12 12.72 -35.10
CA SER A 18 -4.27 12.47 -34.23
C SER A 18 -4.42 10.98 -33.91
N GLY A 19 -5.27 10.65 -32.93
CA GLY A 19 -5.68 9.27 -32.70
C GLY A 19 -6.33 8.61 -33.92
N GLU A 20 -7.03 9.38 -34.77
CA GLU A 20 -7.60 8.88 -36.02
C GLU A 20 -6.51 8.49 -37.04
N ASP A 21 -5.45 9.28 -37.14
CA ASP A 21 -4.29 8.97 -37.98
C ASP A 21 -3.62 7.66 -37.52
N TRP A 22 -3.50 7.44 -36.21
CA TRP A 22 -3.00 6.18 -35.65
C TRP A 22 -3.92 5.00 -36.01
N VAL A 23 -5.24 5.16 -35.88
CA VAL A 23 -6.22 4.12 -36.24
C VAL A 23 -6.10 3.75 -37.71
N ASN A 24 -6.02 4.75 -38.60
CA ASN A 24 -5.88 4.53 -40.04
C ASN A 24 -4.57 3.79 -40.36
N ALA A 25 -3.47 4.15 -39.70
CA ALA A 25 -2.17 3.50 -39.88
C ALA A 25 -2.14 2.06 -39.34
N ALA A 26 -2.80 1.77 -38.22
CA ALA A 26 -2.81 0.45 -37.58
C ALA A 26 -3.87 -0.51 -38.16
N THR A 27 -4.88 -0.01 -38.88
CA THR A 27 -5.95 -0.84 -39.46
C THR A 27 -5.44 -1.95 -40.40
N PRO A 28 -4.48 -1.71 -41.32
CA PRO A 28 -3.90 -2.78 -42.14
C PRO A 28 -3.22 -3.88 -41.31
N GLU A 29 -2.48 -3.51 -40.26
CA GLU A 29 -1.79 -4.43 -39.34
C GLU A 29 -2.80 -5.25 -38.50
N ALA A 30 -3.96 -4.67 -38.21
CA ALA A 30 -5.07 -5.34 -37.54
C ALA A 30 -5.95 -6.20 -38.49
N GLY A 31 -5.48 -6.47 -39.72
CA GLY A 31 -6.19 -7.27 -40.71
C GLY A 31 -7.45 -6.60 -41.24
N GLY A 32 -7.46 -5.27 -41.33
CA GLY A 32 -8.58 -4.47 -41.82
C GLY A 32 -9.68 -4.20 -40.78
N LYS A 33 -9.51 -4.65 -39.54
CA LYS A 33 -10.42 -4.35 -38.43
C LYS A 33 -10.03 -3.04 -37.73
N ASN A 34 -10.98 -2.43 -37.03
CA ASN A 34 -10.68 -1.30 -36.15
C ASN A 34 -9.67 -1.76 -35.06
N PRO A 35 -8.45 -1.21 -35.02
CA PRO A 35 -7.40 -1.63 -34.09
C PRO A 35 -7.77 -1.37 -32.63
N LEU A 36 -8.54 -0.32 -32.32
CA LEU A 36 -8.98 -0.02 -30.95
C LEU A 36 -9.90 -1.11 -30.39
N GLU A 37 -10.68 -1.75 -31.26
CA GLU A 37 -11.55 -2.87 -30.87
C GLU A 37 -10.81 -4.21 -30.93
N ALA A 38 -10.02 -4.42 -31.98
CA ALA A 38 -9.35 -5.69 -32.23
C ALA A 38 -8.21 -5.98 -31.25
N LEU A 39 -7.55 -4.94 -30.73
CA LEU A 39 -6.37 -5.04 -29.87
C LEU A 39 -6.62 -4.52 -28.45
N ASN A 40 -7.88 -4.27 -28.07
CA ASN A 40 -8.18 -3.98 -26.67
C ASN A 40 -7.87 -5.19 -25.79
N TRP A 41 -7.62 -4.92 -24.52
CA TRP A 41 -7.52 -5.94 -23.50
C TRP A 41 -8.63 -5.77 -22.47
N GLN A 42 -9.02 -6.89 -21.86
CA GLN A 42 -10.00 -6.95 -20.79
C GLN A 42 -9.42 -7.78 -19.66
N LYS A 43 -9.48 -7.27 -18.44
CA LYS A 43 -9.04 -8.01 -17.25
C LYS A 43 -9.84 -7.59 -16.03
N SER A 44 -10.46 -8.55 -15.34
CA SER A 44 -11.26 -8.31 -14.13
C SER A 44 -12.31 -7.18 -14.31
N GLY A 45 -12.92 -7.11 -15.50
CA GLY A 45 -13.91 -6.08 -15.85
C GLY A 45 -13.35 -4.68 -16.10
N LEU A 46 -12.03 -4.50 -16.07
CA LEU A 46 -11.33 -3.32 -16.58
C LEU A 46 -10.99 -3.55 -18.06
N SER A 47 -10.99 -2.47 -18.82
CA SER A 47 -10.59 -2.50 -20.22
C SER A 47 -9.47 -1.51 -20.49
N GLY A 48 -8.66 -1.83 -21.49
CA GLY A 48 -7.71 -0.85 -21.98
C GLY A 48 -7.54 -0.90 -23.49
N LEU A 49 -7.28 0.29 -24.03
CA LEU A 49 -6.99 0.50 -25.43
C LEU A 49 -5.52 0.18 -25.73
N PRO A 50 -5.20 -0.20 -26.98
CA PRO A 50 -3.82 -0.34 -27.43
C PRO A 50 -3.08 1.01 -27.54
N TYR A 51 -3.80 2.13 -27.58
CA TYR A 51 -3.27 3.48 -27.73
C TYR A 51 -4.07 4.49 -26.90
N TYR A 52 -3.38 5.47 -26.34
CA TYR A 52 -3.96 6.58 -25.57
C TYR A 52 -3.28 7.90 -25.95
N ASP A 53 -4.05 8.98 -25.92
CA ASP A 53 -3.56 10.35 -26.10
C ASP A 53 -4.18 11.31 -25.07
N SER A 54 -3.92 12.61 -25.22
CA SER A 54 -4.42 13.63 -24.31
C SER A 54 -5.94 13.70 -24.21
N SER A 55 -6.67 13.31 -25.26
CA SER A 55 -8.14 13.27 -25.25
C SER A 55 -8.69 12.22 -24.27
N ASN A 56 -7.87 11.25 -23.88
CA ASN A 56 -8.20 10.27 -22.86
C ASN A 56 -7.85 10.74 -21.45
N THR A 57 -7.41 11.97 -21.20
CA THR A 57 -7.11 12.37 -19.81
C THR A 57 -8.42 12.74 -19.08
N PRO A 58 -8.77 12.10 -17.96
CA PRO A 58 -9.91 12.51 -17.13
C PRO A 58 -9.74 13.93 -16.58
N GLU A 59 -10.84 14.57 -16.20
CA GLU A 59 -10.78 15.86 -15.49
C GLU A 59 -10.24 15.67 -14.06
N GLY A 60 -9.27 16.49 -13.67
CA GLY A 60 -8.70 16.48 -12.32
C GLY A 60 -7.93 15.20 -11.95
N PRO A 61 -6.89 14.81 -12.72
CA PRO A 61 -6.12 13.61 -12.45
C PRO A 61 -5.49 13.63 -11.05
N PHE A 62 -5.51 12.48 -10.37
CA PHE A 62 -4.94 12.34 -9.03
C PHE A 62 -3.42 12.17 -9.10
N SER A 63 -2.69 12.89 -8.25
CA SER A 63 -1.24 12.73 -8.12
C SER A 63 -0.81 12.60 -6.66
N LEU A 64 0.26 11.82 -6.44
CA LEU A 64 0.89 11.74 -5.13
C LEU A 64 1.67 13.02 -4.82
N ALA A 65 1.45 13.59 -3.63
CA ALA A 65 2.22 14.73 -3.18
C ALA A 65 3.58 14.30 -2.60
N PRO A 66 4.60 15.18 -2.65
CA PRO A 66 5.90 14.91 -2.05
C PRO A 66 5.82 14.59 -0.56
N SER A 67 6.63 13.64 -0.11
CA SER A 67 6.82 13.34 1.29
C SER A 67 7.42 14.54 2.03
N ALA A 68 6.99 14.74 3.28
CA ALA A 68 7.64 15.67 4.20
C ALA A 68 9.01 15.16 4.68
N ASN A 69 9.37 13.90 4.42
CA ASN A 69 10.63 13.32 4.86
C ASN A 69 11.77 13.68 3.87
N GLY A 70 12.51 14.74 4.21
CA GLY A 70 13.65 15.20 3.39
C GLY A 70 14.79 14.19 3.24
N PHE A 71 14.89 13.18 4.11
CA PHE A 71 15.91 12.13 4.02
C PHE A 71 15.55 11.05 3.00
N LEU A 72 14.28 10.63 2.96
CA LEU A 72 13.80 9.57 2.07
C LEU A 72 13.45 10.05 0.66
N GLY A 73 13.48 11.36 0.42
CA GLY A 73 13.15 11.97 -0.87
C GLY A 73 11.65 12.20 -1.09
N ALA A 74 11.30 12.65 -2.30
CA ALA A 74 9.94 13.07 -2.62
C ALA A 74 8.93 11.92 -2.56
N ARG A 75 9.33 10.69 -2.92
CA ARG A 75 8.54 9.49 -2.68
C ARG A 75 9.21 8.64 -1.61
N ALA A 76 8.72 8.79 -0.37
CA ALA A 76 9.17 8.01 0.77
C ALA A 76 8.28 6.78 1.02
N TRP A 77 8.90 5.67 1.41
CA TRP A 77 8.26 4.44 1.91
C TRP A 77 9.15 3.81 2.98
N ARG A 78 8.66 2.80 3.71
CA ARG A 78 9.47 2.00 4.64
C ARG A 78 9.55 0.54 4.24
N ASN A 79 10.75 -0.03 4.28
CA ASN A 79 10.99 -1.45 4.08
C ASN A 79 10.86 -2.23 5.39
N LEU A 80 9.82 -3.06 5.50
CA LEU A 80 9.45 -3.74 6.76
C LEU A 80 9.40 -5.26 6.57
N PRO A 81 10.52 -6.00 6.57
CA PRO A 81 10.48 -7.46 6.52
C PRO A 81 9.67 -8.05 7.68
N LYS A 82 8.96 -9.14 7.38
CA LYS A 82 8.12 -9.86 8.34
C LYS A 82 8.94 -10.91 9.09
N VAL A 83 8.69 -11.03 10.39
CA VAL A 83 9.24 -12.07 11.26
C VAL A 83 8.09 -12.79 11.97
N LYS A 84 7.94 -14.09 11.71
CA LYS A 84 6.98 -14.93 12.43
C LYS A 84 7.49 -15.22 13.84
N VAL A 85 6.67 -14.99 14.86
CA VAL A 85 7.04 -15.15 16.27
C VAL A 85 6.57 -16.50 16.79
N LEU A 86 7.46 -17.50 16.70
CA LEU A 86 7.26 -18.80 17.34
C LEU A 86 7.87 -18.84 18.76
N ALA A 87 9.02 -18.20 18.92
CA ALA A 87 9.71 -17.95 20.18
C ALA A 87 10.28 -16.53 20.16
N GLU A 88 10.04 -15.74 21.21
CA GLU A 88 10.36 -14.30 21.23
C GLU A 88 11.85 -14.02 21.07
N ALA A 89 12.72 -14.81 21.71
CA ALA A 89 14.16 -14.62 21.63
C ALA A 89 14.72 -14.92 20.23
N GLU A 90 14.19 -15.94 19.55
CA GLU A 90 14.61 -16.29 18.19
C GLU A 90 14.10 -15.26 17.17
N ALA A 91 12.85 -14.82 17.34
CA ALA A 91 12.26 -13.76 16.53
C ALA A 91 13.02 -12.43 16.71
N ASN A 92 13.39 -12.07 17.95
CA ASN A 92 14.21 -10.90 18.25
C ASN A 92 15.56 -10.97 17.53
N LYS A 93 16.28 -12.10 17.63
CA LYS A 93 17.56 -12.28 16.94
C LYS A 93 17.43 -12.10 15.43
N LYS A 94 16.38 -12.67 14.82
CA LYS A 94 16.10 -12.52 13.39
C LYS A 94 15.76 -11.07 13.01
N ALA A 95 14.96 -10.40 13.82
CA ALA A 95 14.62 -8.99 13.64
C ALA A 95 15.86 -8.08 13.71
N LEU A 96 16.75 -8.28 14.69
CA LEU A 96 18.02 -7.55 14.80
C LEU A 96 18.91 -7.76 13.57
N ASN A 97 18.99 -8.99 13.03
CA ASN A 97 19.72 -9.26 11.80
C ASN A 97 19.15 -8.48 10.60
N TYR A 98 17.82 -8.40 10.49
CA TYR A 98 17.18 -7.63 9.41
C TYR A 98 17.40 -6.13 9.55
N LEU A 99 17.31 -5.58 10.77
CA LEU A 99 17.64 -4.18 11.03
C LEU A 99 19.11 -3.87 10.71
N ALA A 100 20.03 -4.75 11.11
CA ALA A 100 21.46 -4.62 10.77
C ALA A 100 21.72 -4.71 9.25
N ALA A 101 20.85 -5.40 8.50
CA ALA A 101 20.89 -5.47 7.05
C ALA A 101 20.22 -4.27 6.34
N GLY A 102 19.77 -3.25 7.09
CA GLY A 102 19.20 -2.02 6.54
C GLY A 102 17.69 -2.01 6.40
N ALA A 103 16.97 -2.95 7.03
CA ALA A 103 15.52 -2.81 7.20
C ALA A 103 15.17 -1.56 8.02
N GLU A 104 14.08 -0.88 7.67
CA GLU A 104 13.65 0.37 8.33
C GLU A 104 12.65 0.11 9.47
N GLY A 105 12.38 -1.16 9.72
CA GLY A 105 11.46 -1.66 10.73
C GLY A 105 11.15 -3.13 10.51
N ILE A 106 10.33 -3.69 11.39
CA ILE A 106 9.99 -5.12 11.42
C ILE A 106 8.49 -5.26 11.58
N VAL A 107 7.90 -6.22 10.86
CA VAL A 107 6.53 -6.66 11.12
C VAL A 107 6.57 -8.01 11.83
N PHE A 108 6.18 -8.04 13.10
CA PHE A 108 6.07 -9.28 13.88
C PHE A 108 4.70 -9.92 13.67
N GLU A 109 4.68 -11.12 13.10
CA GLU A 109 3.48 -11.95 13.01
C GLU A 109 3.37 -12.80 14.28
N LEU A 110 2.42 -12.44 15.14
CA LEU A 110 2.18 -13.08 16.42
C LEU A 110 1.25 -14.29 16.23
N THR A 111 1.73 -15.48 16.58
CA THR A 111 0.92 -16.71 16.54
C THR A 111 0.33 -17.08 17.90
N ASN A 112 0.90 -16.54 18.99
CA ASN A 112 0.49 -16.84 20.35
C ASN A 112 -0.27 -15.67 20.95
N SER A 113 -1.27 -15.95 21.80
CA SER A 113 -2.07 -14.93 22.47
C SER A 113 -1.34 -14.22 23.62
N THR A 114 -0.23 -14.80 24.09
CA THR A 114 0.67 -14.25 25.09
C THR A 114 2.06 -14.08 24.49
N VAL A 115 2.61 -12.88 24.58
CA VAL A 115 3.93 -12.51 24.09
C VAL A 115 4.60 -11.61 25.11
N SER A 116 5.90 -11.77 25.35
CA SER A 116 6.68 -10.79 26.12
C SER A 116 7.34 -9.78 25.21
N LEU A 117 6.90 -8.52 25.25
CA LEU A 117 7.51 -7.46 24.42
C LEU A 117 8.91 -7.09 24.91
N ASP A 118 9.22 -7.27 26.20
CA ASP A 118 10.56 -7.04 26.73
C ASP A 118 11.59 -8.00 26.12
N ILE A 119 11.20 -9.26 25.86
CA ILE A 119 12.05 -10.25 25.18
C ILE A 119 12.05 -10.00 23.67
N LEU A 120 10.86 -9.81 23.08
CA LEU A 120 10.71 -9.68 21.63
C LEU A 120 11.41 -8.42 21.08
N LEU A 121 11.39 -7.32 21.83
CA LEU A 121 11.98 -6.03 21.45
C LEU A 121 13.31 -5.75 22.16
N ALA A 122 13.91 -6.75 22.82
CA ALA A 122 15.21 -6.59 23.46
C ALA A 122 16.26 -6.03 22.48
N ASN A 123 16.92 -4.92 22.84
CA ASN A 123 17.90 -4.21 22.00
C ASN A 123 17.35 -3.66 20.67
N ILE A 124 16.03 -3.67 20.45
CA ILE A 124 15.39 -3.00 19.32
C ILE A 124 15.01 -1.59 19.77
N GLU A 125 15.73 -0.61 19.25
CA GLU A 125 15.51 0.81 19.53
C GLU A 125 14.28 1.34 18.75
N TRP A 126 13.06 1.04 19.22
CA TRP A 126 11.81 1.35 18.52
C TRP A 126 11.68 2.84 18.14
N GLY A 127 12.26 3.76 18.91
CA GLY A 127 12.26 5.19 18.54
C GLY A 127 12.93 5.52 17.19
N TYR A 128 13.74 4.61 16.65
CA TYR A 128 14.51 4.80 15.41
C TYR A 128 14.08 3.88 14.28
N CYS A 129 13.17 2.94 14.51
CA CYS A 129 12.65 2.03 13.49
C CYS A 129 11.11 1.96 13.54
N THR A 130 10.52 1.18 12.65
CA THR A 130 9.07 0.93 12.68
C THR A 130 8.80 -0.45 13.22
N VAL A 131 7.80 -0.59 14.10
CA VAL A 131 7.39 -1.92 14.60
C VAL A 131 5.92 -2.13 14.28
N GLY A 132 5.66 -3.10 13.40
CA GLY A 132 4.32 -3.58 13.10
C GLY A 132 4.04 -4.87 13.86
N PHE A 133 2.81 -5.06 14.31
CA PHE A 133 2.32 -6.33 14.85
C PHE A 133 1.16 -6.82 13.99
N VAL A 134 1.18 -8.09 13.62
CA VAL A 134 0.09 -8.75 12.90
C VAL A 134 -0.40 -9.89 13.76
N CYS A 135 -1.68 -9.87 14.10
CA CYS A 135 -2.35 -10.88 14.91
C CYS A 135 -3.53 -11.46 14.12
N ASP A 136 -3.87 -12.73 14.34
CA ASP A 136 -5.15 -13.27 13.84
C ASP A 136 -6.31 -12.56 14.56
N LEU A 137 -6.26 -12.54 15.90
CA LEU A 137 -7.15 -11.79 16.78
C LEU A 137 -6.32 -10.99 17.79
N VAL A 138 -6.66 -9.72 18.01
CA VAL A 138 -6.05 -8.92 19.09
C VAL A 138 -6.67 -9.36 20.41
N SER A 139 -5.85 -9.88 21.33
CA SER A 139 -6.29 -10.26 22.68
C SER A 139 -6.19 -9.09 23.64
N GLU A 140 -6.96 -9.11 24.73
CA GLU A 140 -6.80 -8.13 25.81
C GLU A 140 -5.41 -8.19 26.43
N ASN A 141 -4.84 -9.40 26.57
CA ASN A 141 -3.50 -9.59 27.10
C ASN A 141 -2.44 -8.89 26.24
N PHE A 142 -2.53 -9.01 24.92
CA PHE A 142 -1.60 -8.34 24.02
C PHE A 142 -1.77 -6.82 24.08
N ALA A 143 -3.01 -6.33 24.13
CA ALA A 143 -3.29 -4.91 24.31
C ALA A 143 -2.63 -4.37 25.58
N ASP A 144 -2.89 -5.01 26.73
CA ASP A 144 -2.37 -4.60 28.03
C ASP A 144 -0.83 -4.67 28.07
N GLU A 145 -0.23 -5.69 27.44
CA GLU A 145 1.22 -5.84 27.30
C GLU A 145 1.84 -4.71 26.45
N LEU A 146 1.22 -4.37 25.32
CA LEU A 146 1.67 -3.28 24.44
C LEU A 146 1.63 -1.94 25.18
N ILE A 147 0.54 -1.67 25.89
CA ILE A 147 0.37 -0.45 26.69
C ILE A 147 1.42 -0.40 27.81
N ARG A 148 1.62 -1.52 28.53
CA ARG A 148 2.64 -1.64 29.58
C ARG A 148 4.02 -1.33 29.03
N TYR A 149 4.38 -1.90 27.88
CA TYR A 149 5.69 -1.68 27.26
C TYR A 149 5.89 -0.21 26.87
N ILE A 150 4.89 0.40 26.22
CA ILE A 150 4.93 1.82 25.82
C ILE A 150 5.09 2.72 27.04
N ASN A 151 4.31 2.50 28.10
CA ASN A 151 4.38 3.29 29.33
C ASN A 151 5.70 3.11 30.09
N SER A 152 6.25 1.88 30.10
CA SER A 152 7.55 1.61 30.73
C SER A 152 8.70 2.30 30.00
N ASN A 153 8.51 2.64 28.71
CA ASN A 153 9.48 3.32 27.86
C ASN A 153 9.02 4.75 27.50
N ALA A 154 8.27 5.40 28.38
CA ALA A 154 7.59 6.68 28.13
C ALA A 154 8.50 7.79 27.54
N SER A 155 9.77 7.83 27.94
CA SER A 155 10.76 8.80 27.41
C SER A 155 10.95 8.70 25.88
N GLY A 156 10.70 7.53 25.28
CA GLY A 156 10.75 7.31 23.83
C GLY A 156 9.36 7.17 23.17
N ALA A 157 8.28 7.06 23.95
CA ALA A 157 6.96 6.71 23.44
C ALA A 157 6.38 7.67 22.39
N SER A 158 6.77 8.96 22.40
CA SER A 158 6.37 9.94 21.37
C SER A 158 7.05 9.73 20.01
N THR A 159 8.14 8.96 19.98
CA THR A 159 8.90 8.61 18.77
C THR A 159 8.47 7.27 18.18
N PHE A 160 7.83 6.42 18.99
CA PHE A 160 7.36 5.11 18.54
C PHE A 160 6.38 5.24 17.39
N GLN A 161 6.57 4.36 16.42
CA GLN A 161 5.85 4.40 15.15
C GLN A 161 5.63 2.98 14.64
N GLY A 162 4.48 2.74 14.03
CA GLY A 162 4.15 1.42 13.58
C GLY A 162 2.66 1.18 13.49
N PHE A 163 2.27 -0.08 13.60
CA PHE A 163 0.89 -0.45 13.47
C PHE A 163 0.56 -1.77 14.14
N VAL A 164 -0.74 -1.99 14.38
CA VAL A 164 -1.29 -3.29 14.77
C VAL A 164 -2.38 -3.67 13.77
N LEU A 165 -2.20 -4.80 13.10
CA LEU A 165 -3.15 -5.38 12.17
C LEU A 165 -3.79 -6.61 12.82
N GLN A 166 -5.11 -6.65 12.80
CA GLN A 166 -5.88 -7.86 13.07
C GLN A 166 -6.39 -8.44 11.76
N LYS A 167 -6.06 -9.70 11.46
CA LYS A 167 -6.52 -10.35 10.21
C LYS A 167 -8.00 -10.73 10.24
N THR A 168 -8.49 -11.20 11.39
CA THR A 168 -9.90 -11.61 11.50
C THR A 168 -10.82 -10.40 11.56
N TYR A 169 -11.84 -10.38 10.69
CA TYR A 169 -12.90 -9.38 10.64
C TYR A 169 -14.27 -10.07 10.84
N PRO A 170 -15.25 -9.45 11.52
CA PRO A 170 -15.23 -8.12 12.14
C PRO A 170 -14.42 -8.07 13.44
N HIS A 171 -13.97 -6.87 13.83
CA HIS A 171 -13.30 -6.65 15.10
C HIS A 171 -14.30 -6.73 16.27
N HIS A 172 -13.92 -7.37 17.37
CA HIS A 172 -14.78 -7.47 18.55
C HIS A 172 -14.97 -6.09 19.21
N PRO A 173 -16.21 -5.59 19.44
CA PRO A 173 -16.43 -4.19 19.84
C PRO A 173 -15.72 -3.80 21.13
N GLN A 174 -15.76 -4.65 22.15
CA GLN A 174 -15.15 -4.34 23.45
C GLN A 174 -13.62 -4.21 23.38
N VAL A 175 -12.98 -5.09 22.59
CA VAL A 175 -11.53 -5.06 22.38
C VAL A 175 -11.17 -3.81 21.59
N LEU A 176 -11.94 -3.51 20.53
CA LEU A 176 -11.75 -2.33 19.70
C LEU A 176 -11.82 -1.03 20.52
N HIS A 177 -12.85 -0.87 21.37
CA HIS A 177 -12.99 0.30 22.25
C HIS A 177 -11.82 0.42 23.25
N LYS A 178 -11.46 -0.66 23.94
CA LYS A 178 -10.32 -0.67 24.89
C LYS A 178 -9.01 -0.32 24.18
N PHE A 179 -8.78 -0.92 23.02
CA PHE A 179 -7.55 -0.78 22.26
C PHE A 179 -7.39 0.64 21.70
N ILE A 180 -8.45 1.22 21.13
CA ILE A 180 -8.44 2.61 20.65
C ILE A 180 -8.33 3.59 21.80
N HIS A 181 -9.14 3.44 22.85
CA HIS A 181 -9.09 4.36 23.99
C HIS A 181 -7.65 4.47 24.52
N THR A 182 -6.94 3.34 24.61
CA THR A 182 -5.61 3.33 25.20
C THR A 182 -4.48 3.70 24.23
N LEU A 183 -4.62 3.43 22.93
CA LEU A 183 -3.60 3.79 21.93
C LEU A 183 -3.88 5.11 21.20
N SER A 184 -5.04 5.72 21.39
CA SER A 184 -5.41 7.00 20.77
C SER A 184 -4.44 8.14 21.10
N SER A 185 -3.78 8.08 22.26
CA SER A 185 -2.71 9.02 22.66
C SER A 185 -1.41 8.88 21.85
N HIS A 186 -1.27 7.84 21.03
CA HIS A 186 -0.07 7.54 20.23
C HIS A 186 -0.37 7.66 18.72
N GLU A 187 -0.39 8.88 18.19
CA GLU A 187 -0.79 9.18 16.80
C GLU A 187 0.02 8.43 15.72
N LYS A 188 1.27 8.07 16.03
CA LYS A 188 2.22 7.41 15.12
C LYS A 188 2.09 5.87 15.11
N ILE A 189 1.33 5.29 16.03
CA ILE A 189 1.04 3.86 16.05
C ILE A 189 -0.39 3.68 15.58
N LYS A 190 -0.60 3.11 14.38
CA LYS A 190 -1.93 2.88 13.81
C LYS A 190 -2.53 1.58 14.32
N CYS A 191 -3.66 1.62 15.01
CA CYS A 191 -4.20 0.42 15.66
C CYS A 191 -5.38 -0.23 14.93
N LEU A 192 -5.92 0.39 13.88
CA LEU A 192 -7.09 -0.09 13.13
C LEU A 192 -6.71 -0.51 11.71
N GLY A 193 -6.02 -1.65 11.61
CA GLY A 193 -5.64 -2.22 10.33
C GLY A 193 -6.80 -2.93 9.66
N ILE A 194 -7.13 -2.50 8.44
CA ILE A 194 -8.16 -3.12 7.60
C ILE A 194 -7.48 -3.90 6.47
N SER A 195 -7.89 -5.15 6.30
CA SER A 195 -7.43 -6.05 5.24
C SER A 195 -8.60 -6.66 4.46
N SER A 196 -8.31 -7.12 3.25
CA SER A 196 -9.27 -7.81 2.37
C SER A 196 -8.63 -9.06 1.78
N ASP A 197 -9.46 -10.07 1.55
CA ASP A 197 -9.10 -11.34 0.90
C ASP A 197 -9.53 -11.35 -0.59
N GLU A 198 -10.14 -10.26 -1.05
CA GLU A 198 -10.56 -10.11 -2.45
C GLU A 198 -9.34 -10.02 -3.37
N LYS A 199 -9.47 -10.60 -4.57
CA LYS A 199 -8.36 -10.67 -5.54
C LYS A 199 -8.44 -9.62 -6.62
N ASP A 200 -9.66 -9.26 -7.02
CA ASP A 200 -9.89 -8.24 -8.03
C ASP A 200 -9.78 -6.86 -7.39
N ALA A 201 -9.04 -5.96 -8.04
CA ALA A 201 -8.70 -4.66 -7.45
C ALA A 201 -9.94 -3.83 -7.06
N ASP A 202 -11.02 -3.88 -7.83
CA ASP A 202 -12.23 -3.11 -7.55
C ASP A 202 -13.04 -3.69 -6.38
N GLU A 203 -13.11 -5.02 -6.25
CA GLU A 203 -13.69 -5.70 -5.09
C GLU A 203 -12.85 -5.42 -3.83
N GLU A 204 -11.53 -5.57 -3.90
CA GLU A 204 -10.62 -5.34 -2.77
C GLU A 204 -10.75 -3.92 -2.23
N ILE A 205 -10.70 -2.90 -3.11
CA ILE A 205 -10.91 -1.51 -2.68
C ILE A 205 -12.28 -1.35 -2.03
N SER A 206 -13.35 -1.85 -2.67
CA SER A 206 -14.70 -1.67 -2.15
C SER A 206 -14.93 -2.37 -0.81
N ASP A 207 -14.34 -3.55 -0.60
CA ASP A 207 -14.39 -4.32 0.64
C ASP A 207 -13.59 -3.63 1.76
N LEU A 208 -12.37 -3.16 1.47
CA LEU A 208 -11.55 -2.40 2.42
C LEU A 208 -12.30 -1.15 2.92
N LEU A 209 -12.91 -0.37 2.02
CA LEU A 209 -13.65 0.83 2.36
C LEU A 209 -14.92 0.52 3.16
N ALA A 210 -15.67 -0.53 2.77
CA ALA A 210 -16.87 -0.95 3.48
C ALA A 210 -16.56 -1.41 4.90
N LYS A 211 -15.52 -2.23 5.08
CA LYS A 211 -15.03 -2.67 6.40
C LYS A 211 -14.57 -1.50 7.26
N ALA A 212 -13.88 -0.52 6.67
CA ALA A 212 -13.45 0.68 7.39
C ALA A 212 -14.65 1.50 7.88
N VAL A 213 -15.65 1.74 7.03
CA VAL A 213 -16.88 2.45 7.40
C VAL A 213 -17.68 1.70 8.46
N ALA A 214 -17.82 0.38 8.34
CA ALA A 214 -18.46 -0.44 9.37
C ALA A 214 -17.72 -0.34 10.72
N THR A 215 -16.39 -0.34 10.70
CA THR A 215 -15.56 -0.18 11.90
C THR A 215 -15.75 1.20 12.54
N ILE A 216 -15.82 2.27 11.74
CA ILE A 216 -16.17 3.63 12.20
C ILE A 216 -17.54 3.64 12.86
N ASN A 217 -18.56 3.06 12.22
CA ASN A 217 -19.92 3.05 12.74
C ASN A 217 -20.01 2.28 14.07
N GLN A 218 -19.28 1.16 14.20
CA GLN A 218 -19.19 0.39 15.43
C GLN A 218 -18.59 1.19 16.60
N LEU A 219 -17.72 2.14 16.30
CA LEU A 219 -17.01 2.95 17.29
C LEU A 219 -17.71 4.22 17.71
N ASN A 220 -18.83 4.55 17.07
CA ASN A 220 -19.54 5.82 17.26
C ASN A 220 -18.58 7.01 17.24
N VAL A 221 -17.92 7.24 16.11
CA VAL A 221 -16.84 8.23 15.93
C VAL A 221 -17.21 9.66 16.38
N SER A 222 -18.50 10.00 16.48
CA SER A 222 -18.99 11.22 17.14
C SER A 222 -18.41 11.43 18.54
N GLU A 223 -18.18 10.34 19.29
CA GLU A 223 -17.61 10.36 20.63
C GLU A 223 -16.08 10.24 20.63
N ASN A 224 -15.49 9.74 19.54
CA ASN A 224 -14.04 9.58 19.41
C ASN A 224 -13.51 9.87 18.00
N PRO A 225 -13.39 11.16 17.61
CA PRO A 225 -12.92 11.56 16.29
C PRO A 225 -11.51 11.06 15.94
N SER A 226 -10.67 10.81 16.97
CA SER A 226 -9.30 10.33 16.80
C SER A 226 -9.23 8.93 16.16
N ALA A 227 -10.30 8.13 16.28
CA ALA A 227 -10.37 6.79 15.70
C ALA A 227 -10.21 6.79 14.17
N LEU A 228 -10.68 7.85 13.48
CA LEU A 228 -10.51 7.99 12.02
C LEU A 228 -9.04 8.04 11.61
N GLN A 229 -8.21 8.68 12.44
CA GLN A 229 -6.77 8.81 12.18
C GLN A 229 -6.00 7.52 12.48
N GLN A 230 -6.62 6.56 13.17
CA GLN A 230 -6.01 5.28 13.53
C GLN A 230 -6.21 4.19 12.48
N ILE A 231 -7.09 4.43 11.51
CA ILE A 231 -7.35 3.52 10.39
C ILE A 231 -6.19 3.55 9.41
N PHE A 232 -5.72 2.36 9.04
CA PHE A 232 -4.80 2.15 7.95
C PHE A 232 -5.20 0.91 7.16
N PHE A 233 -4.72 0.82 5.92
CA PHE A 233 -5.06 -0.29 5.04
C PHE A 233 -3.85 -1.18 4.82
N THR A 234 -4.13 -2.47 4.66
CA THR A 234 -3.16 -3.43 4.16
C THR A 234 -3.71 -4.12 2.94
N THR A 235 -2.86 -4.31 1.93
CA THR A 235 -3.26 -4.91 0.66
C THR A 235 -2.10 -5.74 0.12
N THR A 236 -2.44 -6.80 -0.59
CA THR A 236 -1.45 -7.59 -1.31
C THR A 236 -1.25 -7.05 -2.71
N ILE A 237 -0.03 -7.14 -3.23
CA ILE A 237 0.35 -6.61 -4.55
C ILE A 237 0.76 -7.78 -5.42
N SER A 238 0.06 -7.94 -6.53
CA SER A 238 0.33 -8.96 -7.54
C SER A 238 1.34 -8.47 -8.58
N THR A 239 1.49 -9.24 -9.66
CA THR A 239 2.32 -8.89 -10.82
C THR A 239 1.59 -8.01 -11.84
N ASP A 240 0.33 -7.65 -11.59
CA ASP A 240 -0.46 -6.78 -12.48
C ASP A 240 -0.08 -5.32 -12.34
N PHE A 241 1.14 -5.02 -12.78
CA PHE A 241 1.88 -3.79 -12.52
C PHE A 241 1.04 -2.50 -12.53
N PHE A 242 0.35 -2.21 -13.64
CA PHE A 242 -0.44 -0.98 -13.78
C PHE A 242 -1.73 -0.99 -12.95
N ILE A 243 -2.39 -2.14 -12.83
CA ILE A 243 -3.61 -2.28 -12.02
C ILE A 243 -3.27 -2.08 -10.54
N GLU A 244 -2.14 -2.61 -10.08
CA GLU A 244 -1.68 -2.44 -8.70
C GLU A 244 -1.30 -1.00 -8.36
N ILE A 245 -0.66 -0.28 -9.29
CA ILE A 245 -0.40 1.17 -9.16
C ILE A 245 -1.72 1.92 -9.03
N ALA A 246 -2.67 1.65 -9.94
CA ALA A 246 -3.98 2.29 -9.91
C ALA A 246 -4.74 1.96 -8.63
N LYS A 247 -4.71 0.70 -8.16
CA LYS A 247 -5.39 0.22 -6.95
C LYS A 247 -5.02 1.04 -5.72
N LEU A 248 -3.72 1.24 -5.49
CA LEU A 248 -3.25 2.01 -4.34
C LEU A 248 -3.65 3.48 -4.41
N LYS A 249 -3.59 4.09 -5.61
CA LYS A 249 -4.02 5.47 -5.83
C LYS A 249 -5.53 5.64 -5.62
N VAL A 250 -6.33 4.74 -6.16
CA VAL A 250 -7.79 4.75 -6.02
C VAL A 250 -8.23 4.52 -4.58
N LEU A 251 -7.63 3.56 -3.87
CA LEU A 251 -7.92 3.34 -2.45
C LEU A 251 -7.69 4.62 -1.63
N ARG A 252 -6.56 5.29 -1.89
CA ARG A 252 -6.19 6.55 -1.25
C ARG A 252 -7.17 7.68 -1.57
N LEU A 253 -7.55 7.83 -2.83
CA LEU A 253 -8.50 8.84 -3.31
C LEU A 253 -9.88 8.65 -2.69
N LEU A 254 -10.42 7.42 -2.74
CA LEU A 254 -11.75 7.13 -2.23
C LEU A 254 -11.81 7.22 -0.70
N TRP A 255 -10.76 6.78 0.01
CA TRP A 255 -10.70 6.96 1.45
C TRP A 255 -10.65 8.43 1.86
N HIS A 256 -9.91 9.26 1.12
CA HIS A 256 -9.90 10.70 1.34
C HIS A 256 -11.30 11.31 1.20
N ASN A 257 -12.05 10.93 0.16
CA ASN A 257 -13.42 11.41 -0.04
C ASN A 257 -14.35 10.98 1.11
N ILE A 258 -14.17 9.76 1.63
CA ILE A 258 -14.92 9.27 2.80
C ILE A 258 -14.57 10.12 4.04
N LEU A 259 -13.28 10.38 4.31
CA LEU A 259 -12.87 11.22 5.44
C LEU A 259 -13.44 12.65 5.36
N LEU A 260 -13.51 13.23 4.17
CA LEU A 260 -14.16 14.53 3.95
C LEU A 260 -15.65 14.47 4.26
N ALA A 261 -16.34 13.39 3.86
CA ALA A 261 -17.76 13.19 4.18
C ALA A 261 -18.02 13.04 5.69
N TYR A 262 -17.04 12.52 6.45
CA TYR A 262 -17.06 12.48 7.92
C TYR A 262 -16.63 13.80 8.59
N GLY A 263 -16.37 14.87 7.83
CA GLY A 263 -16.08 16.21 8.37
C GLY A 263 -14.63 16.43 8.82
N VAL A 264 -13.67 15.63 8.34
CA VAL A 264 -12.24 15.85 8.64
C VAL A 264 -11.70 16.98 7.75
N GLU A 265 -11.85 18.24 8.18
CA GLU A 265 -11.58 19.47 7.41
C GLU A 265 -10.13 19.62 6.88
N HIS A 266 -9.19 18.84 7.41
CA HIS A 266 -7.78 18.82 6.98
C HIS A 266 -7.29 17.43 6.55
N ALA A 267 -8.22 16.52 6.21
CA ALA A 267 -7.82 15.23 5.65
C ALA A 267 -7.02 15.46 4.36
N GLN A 268 -5.82 14.92 4.27
CA GLN A 268 -5.06 14.90 3.04
C GLN A 268 -5.03 13.47 2.53
N ALA A 269 -5.29 13.24 1.24
CA ALA A 269 -5.19 11.89 0.68
C ALA A 269 -3.83 11.21 0.98
N GLN A 270 -2.76 12.00 1.08
CA GLN A 270 -1.42 11.50 1.38
C GLN A 270 -1.23 10.97 2.81
N THR A 271 -2.10 11.34 3.75
CA THR A 271 -1.98 10.86 5.14
C THR A 271 -2.49 9.43 5.31
N THR A 272 -3.20 8.88 4.31
CA THR A 272 -3.64 7.48 4.34
C THR A 272 -2.44 6.56 4.42
N VAL A 273 -2.35 5.77 5.48
CA VAL A 273 -1.29 4.78 5.63
C VAL A 273 -1.71 3.51 4.92
N ILE A 274 -0.89 3.07 3.96
CA ILE A 274 -1.09 1.81 3.25
C ILE A 274 0.17 0.96 3.40
N HIS A 275 0.01 -0.23 3.98
CA HIS A 275 1.07 -1.23 4.03
C HIS A 275 0.84 -2.28 2.94
N ALA A 276 1.79 -2.40 2.02
CA ALA A 276 1.71 -3.31 0.88
C ALA A 276 2.51 -4.59 1.13
N TRP A 277 1.95 -5.73 0.76
CA TRP A 277 2.61 -7.04 0.85
C TRP A 277 2.80 -7.62 -0.55
N SER A 278 3.98 -8.13 -0.89
CA SER A 278 4.07 -8.99 -2.07
C SER A 278 3.56 -10.39 -1.74
N ASN A 279 2.96 -11.08 -2.72
CA ASN A 279 2.59 -12.48 -2.55
C ASN A 279 3.72 -13.41 -3.05
N ALA A 280 4.14 -14.37 -2.23
CA ALA A 280 4.99 -15.46 -2.68
C ALA A 280 4.14 -16.52 -3.40
N TRP A 281 4.60 -17.02 -4.55
CA TRP A 281 4.01 -18.21 -5.15
C TRP A 281 4.57 -19.47 -4.48
N VAL A 282 3.67 -20.42 -4.23
CA VAL A 282 3.84 -21.53 -3.28
C VAL A 282 4.83 -22.60 -3.76
N ASN A 283 5.27 -22.58 -5.03
CA ASN A 283 6.14 -23.65 -5.52
C ASN A 283 7.41 -23.15 -6.20
N GLU A 284 8.39 -22.79 -5.37
CA GLU A 284 9.76 -22.50 -5.79
C GLU A 284 10.44 -23.70 -6.49
N ALA A 285 10.00 -24.93 -6.22
CA ALA A 285 10.57 -26.11 -6.88
C ALA A 285 10.28 -26.16 -8.39
N PHE A 286 9.23 -25.47 -8.87
CA PHE A 286 8.95 -25.35 -10.31
C PHE A 286 9.64 -24.14 -10.96
N GLU A 287 9.87 -23.05 -10.21
CA GLU A 287 10.51 -21.83 -10.71
C GLU A 287 11.50 -21.24 -9.67
N PRO A 288 12.72 -21.78 -9.57
CA PRO A 288 13.74 -21.22 -8.69
C PRO A 288 13.96 -19.73 -8.99
N HIS A 289 13.94 -18.89 -7.95
CA HIS A 289 14.07 -17.43 -8.05
C HIS A 289 12.95 -16.68 -8.77
N GLY A 290 11.88 -17.33 -9.25
CA GLY A 290 10.74 -16.65 -9.87
C GLY A 290 10.09 -15.62 -8.93
N ASN A 291 10.06 -15.91 -7.64
CA ASN A 291 9.56 -15.01 -6.60
C ASN A 291 10.40 -13.72 -6.48
N MET A 292 11.70 -13.72 -6.85
CA MET A 292 12.52 -12.51 -6.86
C MET A 292 12.04 -11.51 -7.92
N LEU A 293 11.76 -11.99 -9.13
CA LEU A 293 11.23 -11.15 -10.22
C LEU A 293 9.85 -10.59 -9.84
N LYS A 294 8.98 -11.46 -9.30
CA LYS A 294 7.62 -11.08 -8.88
C LYS A 294 7.65 -10.07 -7.74
N ALA A 295 8.48 -10.28 -6.71
CA ALA A 295 8.65 -9.33 -5.61
C ALA A 295 9.20 -7.99 -6.09
N THR A 296 10.10 -7.98 -7.08
CA THR A 296 10.62 -6.74 -7.68
C THR A 296 9.52 -5.96 -8.40
N THR A 297 8.74 -6.62 -9.25
CA THR A 297 7.62 -5.99 -9.97
C THR A 297 6.55 -5.49 -9.00
N ALA A 298 6.17 -6.32 -8.01
CA ALA A 298 5.19 -5.94 -6.99
C ALA A 298 5.69 -4.79 -6.11
N GLY A 299 6.96 -4.82 -5.69
CA GLY A 299 7.58 -3.74 -4.92
C GLY A 299 7.60 -2.42 -5.69
N LEU A 300 7.98 -2.45 -6.97
CA LEU A 300 7.96 -1.27 -7.82
C LEU A 300 6.54 -0.73 -8.00
N ALA A 301 5.55 -1.60 -8.28
CA ALA A 301 4.15 -1.20 -8.39
C ALA A 301 3.63 -0.57 -7.08
N ALA A 302 3.97 -1.18 -5.93
CA ALA A 302 3.58 -0.68 -4.62
C ALA A 302 4.13 0.72 -4.33
N ILE A 303 5.41 0.95 -4.64
CA ILE A 303 6.08 2.23 -4.44
C ILE A 303 5.49 3.31 -5.37
N LEU A 304 5.29 2.98 -6.65
CA LEU A 304 4.68 3.88 -7.64
C LEU A 304 3.22 4.20 -7.35
N GLY A 305 2.47 3.25 -6.80
CA GLY A 305 1.11 3.46 -6.30
C GLY A 305 1.05 4.26 -4.98
N GLY A 306 2.20 4.52 -4.36
CA GLY A 306 2.29 5.35 -3.16
C GLY A 306 2.02 4.61 -1.86
N CYS A 307 2.52 3.38 -1.70
CA CYS A 307 2.51 2.71 -0.40
C CYS A 307 3.30 3.51 0.65
N SER A 308 2.88 3.43 1.92
CA SER A 308 3.59 4.02 3.05
C SER A 308 4.70 3.10 3.55
N SER A 309 4.49 1.80 3.42
CA SER A 309 5.46 0.77 3.74
C SER A 309 5.22 -0.48 2.90
N VAL A 310 6.26 -1.28 2.73
CA VAL A 310 6.23 -2.49 1.92
C VAL A 310 6.91 -3.64 2.65
N THR A 311 6.31 -4.82 2.55
CA THR A 311 6.92 -6.09 2.91
C THR A 311 7.07 -6.93 1.65
N LEU A 312 8.31 -7.18 1.24
CA LEU A 312 8.61 -8.12 0.17
C LEU A 312 8.89 -9.49 0.78
N ILE A 313 8.07 -10.47 0.42
CA ILE A 313 8.16 -11.84 0.92
C ILE A 313 9.28 -12.56 0.14
N PRO A 314 10.31 -13.10 0.83
CA PRO A 314 11.34 -13.89 0.17
C PRO A 314 10.77 -15.22 -0.34
N SER A 315 11.46 -15.87 -1.28
CA SER A 315 11.01 -17.19 -1.76
C SER A 315 10.99 -18.23 -0.63
N ASP A 316 12.00 -18.19 0.24
CA ASP A 316 12.09 -18.98 1.46
C ASP A 316 12.46 -18.05 2.63
N GLU A 317 11.59 -17.98 3.63
CA GLU A 317 11.81 -17.18 4.84
C GLU A 317 12.88 -17.78 5.77
N THR A 318 13.27 -19.04 5.57
CA THR A 318 14.28 -19.75 6.38
C THR A 318 15.71 -19.58 5.86
N ASP A 319 15.88 -19.24 4.57
CA ASP A 319 17.18 -18.91 3.99
C ASP A 319 17.49 -17.42 4.17
N ASP A 320 18.43 -17.11 5.08
CA ASP A 320 18.91 -15.76 5.36
C ASP A 320 19.40 -15.02 4.09
N ARG A 321 19.93 -15.74 3.10
CA ARG A 321 20.37 -15.15 1.84
C ARG A 321 19.19 -14.65 1.01
N LEU A 322 18.11 -15.42 0.94
CA LEU A 322 16.89 -15.04 0.22
C LEU A 322 16.12 -13.94 0.94
N ALA A 323 16.07 -13.99 2.28
CA ALA A 323 15.53 -12.91 3.09
C ALA A 323 16.29 -11.59 2.86
N ARG A 324 17.62 -11.63 2.82
CA ARG A 324 18.44 -10.45 2.50
C ARG A 324 18.17 -9.91 1.10
N ILE A 325 17.98 -10.79 0.10
CA ILE A 325 17.61 -10.37 -1.25
C ILE A 325 16.29 -9.60 -1.24
N ALA A 326 15.26 -10.09 -0.54
CA ALA A 326 13.97 -9.40 -0.45
C ALA A 326 14.10 -8.01 0.18
N ILE A 327 14.93 -7.85 1.21
CA ILE A 327 15.25 -6.55 1.81
C ILE A 327 15.92 -5.64 0.77
N ASN A 328 16.94 -6.14 0.08
CA ASN A 328 17.74 -5.36 -0.87
C ASN A 328 16.96 -4.88 -2.09
N VAL A 329 15.90 -5.57 -2.52
CA VAL A 329 15.05 -5.10 -3.63
C VAL A 329 14.55 -3.68 -3.38
N SER A 330 14.09 -3.40 -2.16
CA SER A 330 13.62 -2.06 -1.77
C SER A 330 14.76 -1.02 -1.79
N HIS A 331 15.97 -1.41 -1.39
CA HIS A 331 17.14 -0.53 -1.43
C HIS A 331 17.58 -0.22 -2.86
N VAL A 332 17.65 -1.21 -3.74
CA VAL A 332 17.98 -1.01 -5.18
C VAL A 332 16.96 -0.07 -5.82
N LEU A 333 15.67 -0.26 -5.54
CA LEU A 333 14.61 0.63 -6.03
C LEU A 333 14.74 2.07 -5.51
N ARG A 334 15.32 2.28 -4.32
CA ARG A 334 15.51 3.63 -3.77
C ARG A 334 16.79 4.28 -4.25
N GLU A 335 17.90 3.60 -4.04
CA GLU A 335 19.24 4.16 -4.10
C GLU A 335 19.87 4.05 -5.49
N GLU A 336 19.49 3.05 -6.30
CA GLU A 336 20.10 2.80 -7.61
C GLU A 336 19.17 3.16 -8.77
N SER A 337 17.87 2.83 -8.68
CA SER A 337 16.91 3.21 -9.74
C SER A 337 16.39 4.64 -9.60
N HIS A 338 16.60 5.25 -8.42
CA HIS A 338 16.17 6.61 -8.10
C HIS A 338 14.66 6.87 -8.25
N ILE A 339 13.82 5.83 -8.16
CA ILE A 339 12.36 5.99 -8.31
C ILE A 339 11.74 6.89 -7.22
N GLY A 340 12.44 7.04 -6.09
CA GLY A 340 12.06 7.90 -4.97
C GLY A 340 12.24 9.41 -5.19
N LYS A 341 12.89 9.86 -6.29
CA LYS A 341 13.22 11.28 -6.51
C LYS A 341 12.02 12.15 -6.88
N VAL A 342 10.98 11.57 -7.45
CA VAL A 342 9.73 12.25 -7.81
C VAL A 342 8.60 11.64 -7.00
N ALA A 343 7.68 12.49 -6.50
CA ALA A 343 6.58 12.05 -5.65
C ALA A 343 5.63 11.06 -6.35
N ASP A 344 5.32 11.35 -7.62
CA ASP A 344 4.49 10.53 -8.49
C ASP A 344 5.01 10.56 -9.93
N PRO A 345 5.92 9.66 -10.31
CA PRO A 345 6.43 9.62 -11.68
C PRO A 345 5.40 9.07 -12.68
N THR A 346 4.25 8.57 -12.22
CA THR A 346 3.20 7.99 -13.07
C THR A 346 2.08 8.98 -13.42
N ALA A 347 2.02 10.13 -12.72
CA ALA A 347 1.03 11.16 -12.96
C ALA A 347 1.15 11.73 -14.38
N GLY A 348 0.01 11.92 -15.04
CA GLY A 348 -0.06 12.42 -16.42
C GLY A 348 0.10 11.35 -17.51
N SER A 349 0.29 10.07 -17.14
CA SER A 349 0.20 8.97 -18.09
C SER A 349 -1.26 8.76 -18.52
N PHE A 350 -1.58 9.05 -19.79
CA PHE A 350 -2.94 8.94 -20.32
C PHE A 350 -3.61 7.59 -20.03
N TYR A 351 -2.83 6.51 -20.16
CA TYR A 351 -3.30 5.16 -19.86
C TYR A 351 -3.63 4.97 -18.37
N LEU A 352 -2.69 5.34 -17.48
CA LEU A 352 -2.91 5.13 -16.05
C LEU A 352 -4.02 6.03 -15.50
N GLU A 353 -4.14 7.26 -15.97
CA GLU A 353 -5.24 8.14 -15.54
C GLU A 353 -6.61 7.55 -15.93
N GLN A 354 -6.74 6.99 -17.14
CA GLN A 354 -7.95 6.26 -17.54
C GLN A 354 -8.20 5.02 -16.68
N LEU A 355 -7.15 4.24 -16.39
CA LEU A 355 -7.27 3.05 -15.56
C LEU A 355 -7.72 3.41 -14.13
N ILE A 356 -7.17 4.49 -13.57
CA ILE A 356 -7.55 5.04 -12.26
C ILE A 356 -9.01 5.50 -12.28
N GLN A 357 -9.45 6.21 -13.33
CA GLN A 357 -10.84 6.64 -13.46
C GLN A 357 -11.81 5.46 -13.50
N GLN A 358 -11.57 4.48 -14.39
CA GLN A 358 -12.39 3.27 -14.49
C GLN A 358 -12.45 2.53 -13.15
N LEU A 359 -11.30 2.34 -12.51
CA LEU A 359 -11.21 1.62 -11.24
C LEU A 359 -11.91 2.40 -10.10
N THR A 360 -11.83 3.73 -10.09
CA THR A 360 -12.52 4.60 -9.13
C THR A 360 -14.03 4.44 -9.22
N GLU A 361 -14.60 4.59 -10.42
CA GLU A 361 -16.05 4.48 -10.65
C GLU A 361 -16.59 3.11 -10.26
N ARG A 362 -15.89 2.04 -10.65
CA ARG A 362 -16.26 0.66 -10.35
C ARG A 362 -16.21 0.37 -8.86
N SER A 363 -15.09 0.73 -8.20
CA SER A 363 -14.89 0.50 -6.77
C SER A 363 -15.91 1.28 -5.95
N TRP A 364 -16.19 2.53 -6.31
CA TRP A 364 -17.19 3.35 -5.63
C TRP A 364 -18.60 2.78 -5.75
N LYS A 365 -18.99 2.34 -6.95
CA LYS A 365 -20.28 1.67 -7.17
C LYS A 365 -20.43 0.41 -6.31
N LYS A 366 -19.42 -0.45 -6.29
CA LYS A 366 -19.41 -1.68 -5.48
C LYS A 366 -19.44 -1.37 -3.98
N PHE A 367 -18.70 -0.34 -3.54
CA PHE A 367 -18.70 0.13 -2.16
C PHE A 367 -20.10 0.56 -1.72
N LEU A 368 -20.78 1.41 -2.50
CA LEU A 368 -22.15 1.84 -2.20
C LEU A 368 -23.13 0.66 -2.13
N GLN A 369 -22.97 -0.35 -2.99
CA GLN A 369 -23.77 -1.57 -2.93
C GLN A 369 -23.55 -2.34 -1.62
N LYS A 370 -22.28 -2.51 -1.19
CA LYS A 370 -21.95 -3.20 0.06
C LYS A 370 -22.47 -2.43 1.29
N VAL A 371 -22.34 -1.10 1.31
CA VAL A 371 -22.81 -0.26 2.43
C VAL A 371 -24.35 -0.22 2.51
N ASN A 372 -25.06 -0.16 1.39
CA ASN A 372 -26.53 -0.13 1.39
C ASN A 372 -27.18 -1.49 1.70
N ALA A 373 -26.43 -2.58 1.57
CA ALA A 373 -26.90 -3.93 1.87
C ALA A 373 -26.68 -4.34 3.34
N ALA A 374 -25.78 -3.65 4.04
CA ALA A 374 -25.50 -3.80 5.47
C ALA A 374 -26.47 -2.94 6.30
#